data_AF-A0A6A6FJM4-F1
#
_entry.id   AF-A0A6A6FJM4-F1
#
_cell.length_a   1.000
_cell.length_b   1.000
_cell.length_c   1.000
_cell.angle_alpha   90.00
_cell.angle_beta   90.00
_cell.angle_gamma   90.00
#
_symmetry.space_group_name_H-M   'P 1'
#
loop_
_entity.id
_entity.type
_entity.pdbx_description
1 polymer ?
#
loop_
_entity_poly.entity_id
_entity_poly.type
_entity_poly.pdbx_seq_one_letter_code
_entity_poly.pdbx_strand_id
1 'polypeptide(L)'
;MSSIAKYIIAGLGATAGVSAYPQDQSPSVPTISQPPTASPVASSAAASASAANVALAKEALQAVTNVGRFNALLTVDGAGRELLDDTTLRSRLVFDYGARAAPLGQGGRFILANQNNFPILVNQGISTAIGFLNPCSMNSPHTHPRATEFFTVVQGKFQTGFMLENGFLANATQGRQTTQVSVQELGPFQATVFPLGSIHYQFNHQCEPATFIATFNSADPGTSQVAQNYFFLDSGVVNITLGEINQIDGTNIEQFRTSLPANLVQAVDSCLAKCGLENMKK
;
A
#
# COMPACT_ATOMS: atom_id res chain seq x y z
N MET A 1 -14.86 45.75 -70.72
CA MET A 1 -14.38 44.96 -71.87
C MET A 1 -12.90 44.66 -71.66
N SER A 2 -12.53 43.37 -71.77
CA SER A 2 -11.19 42.80 -72.07
C SER A 2 -10.01 43.15 -71.14
N SER A 3 -9.42 42.22 -70.38
CA SER A 3 -8.37 41.22 -70.79
C SER A 3 -7.17 41.87 -71.49
N ILE A 4 -5.87 41.62 -71.22
CA ILE A 4 -5.07 40.59 -70.53
C ILE A 4 -3.62 41.14 -70.48
N ALA A 5 -2.81 40.82 -69.46
CA ALA A 5 -1.40 40.40 -69.64
C ALA A 5 -0.77 39.95 -68.31
N LYS A 6 -0.38 38.67 -68.27
CA LYS A 6 0.41 38.01 -67.22
C LYS A 6 1.90 38.26 -67.46
N TYR A 7 2.69 38.39 -66.39
CA TYR A 7 4.05 37.82 -66.33
C TYR A 7 4.44 37.37 -64.92
N ILE A 8 4.46 36.05 -64.75
CA ILE A 8 5.41 35.17 -64.06
C ILE A 8 6.28 35.79 -62.94
N ILE A 9 6.11 35.30 -61.70
CA ILE A 9 7.16 35.29 -60.67
C ILE A 9 7.44 33.83 -60.29
N ALA A 10 8.73 33.49 -60.39
CA ALA A 10 9.30 32.18 -60.12
C ALA A 10 9.11 31.74 -58.67
N GLY A 11 8.86 30.44 -58.49
CA GLY A 11 8.63 29.82 -57.19
C GLY A 11 9.89 29.72 -56.34
N LEU A 12 9.72 29.99 -55.04
CA LEU A 12 10.53 29.39 -53.99
C LEU A 12 9.67 28.30 -53.32
N GLY A 13 9.97 27.05 -53.62
CA GLY A 13 9.46 25.91 -52.85
C GLY A 13 10.26 25.82 -51.54
N ALA A 14 9.66 26.24 -50.43
CA ALA A 14 10.15 25.88 -49.11
C ALA A 14 9.54 24.53 -48.71
N THR A 15 10.23 23.44 -49.02
CA THR A 15 9.95 22.14 -48.40
C THR A 15 10.47 22.20 -46.97
N ALA A 16 9.59 22.44 -46.00
CA ALA A 16 9.89 22.16 -44.61
C ALA A 16 9.96 20.64 -44.43
N GLY A 17 11.18 20.10 -44.46
CA GLY A 17 11.44 18.71 -44.07
C GLY A 17 11.18 18.57 -42.58
N VAL A 18 10.07 17.93 -42.21
CA VAL A 18 9.86 17.44 -40.85
C VAL A 18 10.77 16.22 -40.70
N SER A 19 11.96 16.43 -40.12
CA SER A 19 12.75 15.33 -39.61
C SER A 19 12.05 14.80 -38.37
N ALA A 20 11.31 13.70 -38.52
CA ALA A 20 10.84 12.93 -37.39
C ALA A 20 12.07 12.38 -36.67
N TYR A 21 12.35 12.92 -35.48
CA TYR A 21 13.32 12.33 -34.56
C TYR A 21 12.88 10.89 -34.27
N PRO A 22 13.77 9.88 -34.34
CA PRO A 22 13.45 8.56 -33.82
C PRO A 22 13.18 8.70 -32.32
N GLN A 23 11.91 8.58 -31.93
CA GLN A 23 11.51 8.21 -30.58
C GLN A 23 11.93 6.78 -30.39
N ASP A 24 13.16 6.56 -29.93
CA ASP A 24 13.46 5.29 -29.31
C ASP A 24 14.50 5.43 -28.22
N GLN A 25 14.26 4.67 -27.15
CA GLN A 25 14.94 4.68 -25.85
C GLN A 25 14.37 5.65 -24.82
N SER A 26 13.19 5.31 -24.29
CA SER A 26 12.99 5.46 -22.85
C SER A 26 14.20 4.84 -22.13
N PRO A 27 14.84 5.54 -21.17
CA PRO A 27 15.96 4.96 -20.46
C PRO A 27 15.51 3.64 -19.84
N SER A 28 16.19 2.55 -20.18
CA SER A 28 15.90 1.23 -19.63
C SER A 28 16.11 1.29 -18.13
N VAL A 29 15.02 1.36 -17.37
CA VAL A 29 15.06 1.19 -15.93
C VAL A 29 15.67 -0.20 -15.68
N PRO A 30 16.75 -0.34 -14.89
CA PRO A 30 17.34 -1.64 -14.64
C PRO A 30 16.27 -2.58 -14.11
N THR A 31 16.10 -3.73 -14.77
CA THR A 31 15.16 -4.75 -14.34
C THR A 31 15.61 -5.29 -12.99
N ILE A 32 14.90 -4.92 -11.92
CA ILE A 32 15.16 -5.49 -10.61
C ILE A 32 14.55 -6.89 -10.61
N SER A 33 15.42 -7.91 -10.62
CA SER A 33 14.94 -9.29 -10.51
C SER A 33 14.41 -9.54 -9.11
N GLN A 34 13.22 -10.15 -9.01
CA GLN A 34 12.68 -10.56 -7.72
C GLN A 34 13.64 -11.59 -7.09
N PRO A 35 14.01 -11.43 -5.80
CA PRO A 35 14.92 -12.37 -5.18
C PRO A 35 14.30 -13.77 -5.14
N PRO A 36 15.10 -14.82 -5.46
CA PRO A 36 14.61 -16.20 -5.48
C PRO A 36 14.09 -16.62 -4.11
N THR A 37 13.24 -17.64 -4.09
CA THR A 37 12.68 -18.17 -2.84
C THR A 37 13.78 -18.62 -1.88
N ALA A 38 13.66 -18.26 -0.60
CA ALA A 38 14.60 -18.71 0.42
C ALA A 38 14.56 -20.25 0.58
N SER A 39 15.73 -20.86 0.80
CA SER A 39 15.84 -22.30 1.03
C SER A 39 15.16 -22.72 2.35
N PRO A 40 14.73 -23.99 2.51
CA PRO A 40 14.06 -24.46 3.74
C PRO A 40 14.88 -24.22 5.03
N VAL A 41 16.20 -24.36 4.93
CA VAL A 41 17.16 -24.06 6.02
C VAL A 41 17.14 -22.58 6.41
N ALA A 42 16.94 -21.68 5.45
CA ALA A 42 16.81 -20.25 5.71
C ALA A 42 15.47 -19.92 6.39
N SER A 43 14.41 -20.71 6.15
CA SER A 43 13.10 -20.52 6.78
C SER A 43 13.10 -20.91 8.27
N SER A 44 13.72 -22.03 8.65
CA SER A 44 13.89 -22.39 10.07
C SER A 44 14.82 -21.41 10.81
N ALA A 45 15.88 -20.95 10.15
CA ALA A 45 16.75 -19.91 10.67
C ALA A 45 16.02 -18.56 10.86
N ALA A 46 15.10 -18.22 9.96
CA ALA A 46 14.26 -17.03 10.08
C ALA A 46 13.29 -17.12 11.28
N ALA A 47 12.75 -18.31 11.57
CA ALA A 47 11.88 -18.53 12.73
C ALA A 47 12.65 -18.41 14.07
N SER A 48 13.84 -19.01 14.18
CA SER A 48 14.70 -18.84 15.36
C SER A 48 15.19 -17.39 15.52
N ALA A 49 15.53 -16.74 14.40
CA ALA A 49 15.85 -15.31 14.38
C ALA A 49 14.67 -14.45 14.85
N SER A 50 13.43 -14.83 14.55
CA SER A 50 12.24 -14.12 15.02
C SER A 50 12.13 -14.11 16.55
N ALA A 51 12.37 -15.22 17.23
CA ALA A 51 12.30 -15.27 18.70
C ALA A 51 13.42 -14.45 19.36
N ALA A 52 14.64 -14.53 18.82
CA ALA A 52 15.77 -13.73 19.27
C ALA A 52 15.52 -12.21 19.06
N ASN A 53 14.95 -11.84 17.91
CA ASN A 53 14.59 -10.45 17.63
C ASN A 53 13.53 -9.91 18.59
N VAL A 54 12.52 -10.71 18.94
CA VAL A 54 11.52 -10.32 19.95
C VAL A 54 12.16 -10.07 21.31
N ALA A 55 13.12 -10.91 21.73
CA ALA A 55 13.83 -10.72 22.99
C ALA A 55 14.66 -9.43 22.98
N LEU A 56 15.43 -9.20 21.92
CA LEU A 56 16.22 -7.96 21.73
C LEU A 56 15.33 -6.72 21.70
N ALA A 57 14.17 -6.79 21.05
CA ALA A 57 13.23 -5.67 21.01
C ALA A 57 12.67 -5.36 22.41
N LYS A 58 12.38 -6.38 23.22
CA LYS A 58 11.95 -6.21 24.62
C LYS A 58 13.05 -5.58 25.48
N GLU A 59 14.30 -6.02 25.32
CA GLU A 59 15.46 -5.43 26.00
C GLU A 59 15.64 -3.95 25.62
N ALA A 60 15.56 -3.64 24.32
CA ALA A 60 15.63 -2.27 23.80
C ALA A 60 14.52 -1.35 24.33
N LEU A 61 13.33 -1.89 24.64
CA LEU A 61 12.23 -1.14 25.24
C LEU A 61 12.45 -0.81 26.72
N GLN A 62 13.28 -1.57 27.44
CA GLN A 62 13.62 -1.29 28.84
C GLN A 62 14.59 -0.12 28.98
N ALA A 63 15.31 0.24 27.91
CA ALA A 63 16.24 1.36 27.93
C ALA A 63 15.52 2.72 27.88
N VAL A 64 15.76 3.54 28.90
CA VAL A 64 15.16 4.87 29.07
C VAL A 64 15.62 5.88 28.01
N THR A 65 16.87 5.76 27.53
CA THR A 65 17.45 6.70 26.56
C THR A 65 17.75 6.03 25.22
N ASN A 66 17.83 6.82 24.15
CA ASN A 66 18.24 6.31 22.84
C ASN A 66 19.66 5.72 22.89
N VAL A 67 20.59 6.35 23.61
CA VAL A 67 21.95 5.82 23.80
C VAL A 67 21.91 4.48 24.54
N GLY A 68 21.13 4.37 25.62
CA GLY A 68 20.99 3.11 26.36
C GLY A 68 20.43 1.99 25.47
N ARG A 69 19.50 2.32 24.58
CA ARG A 69 18.94 1.37 23.61
C ARG A 69 19.97 0.90 22.60
N PHE A 70 20.74 1.81 22.02
CA PHE A 70 21.82 1.44 21.10
C PHE A 70 22.94 0.70 21.81
N ASN A 71 23.24 1.00 23.07
CA ASN A 71 24.18 0.22 23.85
C ASN A 71 23.68 -1.22 24.02
N ALA A 72 22.44 -1.42 24.49
CA ALA A 72 21.81 -2.75 24.59
C ALA A 72 21.84 -3.52 23.25
N LEU A 73 21.56 -2.81 22.15
CA LEU A 73 21.50 -3.43 20.84
C LEU A 73 22.84 -3.61 20.14
N LEU A 74 23.91 -2.87 20.48
CA LEU A 74 25.12 -2.83 19.64
C LEU A 74 26.42 -3.11 20.40
N THR A 75 26.35 -3.26 21.73
CA THR A 75 27.54 -3.53 22.55
C THR A 75 27.48 -4.87 23.24
N VAL A 76 28.65 -5.44 23.54
CA VAL A 76 28.82 -6.78 24.15
C VAL A 76 28.08 -6.91 25.47
N ASP A 77 28.04 -5.81 26.24
CA ASP A 77 27.57 -5.77 27.62
C ASP A 77 26.34 -4.89 27.84
N GLY A 78 25.83 -4.28 26.76
CA GLY A 78 24.73 -3.31 26.84
C GLY A 78 25.09 -1.98 27.50
N ALA A 79 26.35 -1.75 27.88
CA ALA A 79 26.79 -0.56 28.62
C ALA A 79 27.59 0.43 27.76
N GLY A 80 27.85 0.12 26.48
CA GLY A 80 28.54 1.04 25.58
C GLY A 80 30.07 0.95 25.63
N ARG A 81 30.64 -0.08 26.26
CA ARG A 81 32.10 -0.20 26.43
C ARG A 81 32.82 -0.76 25.20
N GLU A 82 32.18 -1.72 24.53
CA GLU A 82 32.77 -2.42 23.38
C GLU A 82 31.66 -2.82 22.40
N LEU A 83 31.88 -2.55 21.11
CA LEU A 83 30.96 -2.98 20.07
C LEU A 83 30.94 -4.51 19.95
N LEU A 84 29.80 -5.04 19.53
CA LEU A 84 29.73 -6.44 19.11
C LEU A 84 30.66 -6.69 17.93
N ASP A 85 31.01 -7.96 17.71
CA ASP A 85 31.78 -8.35 16.53
C ASP A 85 31.04 -8.05 15.22
N ASP A 86 31.78 -7.93 14.11
CA ASP A 86 31.24 -7.56 12.79
C ASP A 86 30.08 -8.46 12.33
N THR A 87 30.13 -9.75 12.65
CA THR A 87 29.09 -10.72 12.23
C THR A 87 27.80 -10.43 12.98
N THR A 88 27.90 -10.26 14.30
CA THR A 88 26.77 -9.92 15.15
C THR A 88 26.21 -8.53 14.81
N LEU A 89 27.05 -7.51 14.62
CA LEU A 89 26.61 -6.19 14.20
C LEU A 89 25.86 -6.23 12.87
N ARG A 90 26.39 -6.94 11.86
CA ARG A 90 25.71 -7.09 10.58
C ARG A 90 24.32 -7.69 10.75
N SER A 91 24.17 -8.70 11.61
CA SER A 91 22.85 -9.32 11.87
C SER A 91 21.84 -8.37 12.51
N ARG A 92 22.30 -7.34 13.25
CA ARG A 92 21.46 -6.36 13.95
C ARG A 92 21.21 -5.08 13.13
N LEU A 93 22.09 -4.76 12.18
CA LEU A 93 22.07 -3.52 11.40
C LEU A 93 21.63 -3.71 9.94
N VAL A 94 21.61 -4.94 9.41
CA VAL A 94 21.23 -5.22 8.03
C VAL A 94 19.95 -6.04 7.97
N PHE A 95 18.90 -5.45 7.42
CA PHE A 95 17.68 -6.18 7.08
C PHE A 95 17.74 -6.66 5.63
N ASP A 96 18.10 -7.92 5.44
CA ASP A 96 18.10 -8.56 4.12
C ASP A 96 16.68 -9.03 3.75
N TYR A 97 16.02 -8.28 2.87
CA TYR A 97 14.71 -8.63 2.32
C TYR A 97 14.77 -9.90 1.46
N GLY A 98 15.87 -10.13 0.73
CA GLY A 98 16.04 -11.30 -0.13
C GLY A 98 16.16 -12.60 0.68
N ALA A 99 16.92 -12.58 1.78
CA ALA A 99 17.03 -13.74 2.68
C ALA A 99 15.70 -14.10 3.39
N ARG A 100 14.76 -13.15 3.46
CA ARG A 100 13.43 -13.30 4.10
C ARG A 100 12.30 -13.53 3.09
N ALA A 101 12.66 -13.76 1.84
CA ALA A 101 11.75 -13.99 0.73
C ALA A 101 11.05 -15.36 0.86
N ALA A 102 9.81 -15.35 1.37
CA ALA A 102 8.93 -16.50 1.26
C ALA A 102 8.58 -16.80 -0.21
N PRO A 103 8.15 -18.04 -0.55
CA PRO A 103 7.60 -18.34 -1.86
C PRO A 103 6.53 -17.33 -2.28
N LEU A 104 6.55 -16.96 -3.57
CA LEU A 104 5.58 -16.03 -4.12
C LEU A 104 4.20 -16.70 -4.11
N GLY A 105 3.23 -16.11 -3.41
CA GLY A 105 1.85 -16.56 -3.46
C GLY A 105 1.19 -16.20 -4.80
N GLN A 106 -0.03 -16.67 -5.03
CA GLN A 106 -0.75 -16.38 -6.28
C GLN A 106 -0.90 -14.87 -6.55
N GLY A 107 -1.18 -14.07 -5.51
CA GLY A 107 -1.28 -12.62 -5.60
C GLY A 107 0.03 -11.86 -5.44
N GLY A 108 1.13 -12.54 -5.10
CA GLY A 108 2.41 -11.90 -4.76
C GLY A 108 2.85 -12.15 -3.32
N ARG A 109 3.71 -11.27 -2.79
CA ARG A 109 4.20 -11.30 -1.39
C ARG A 109 4.59 -9.91 -0.89
N PHE A 110 4.60 -9.76 0.43
CA PHE A 110 5.14 -8.59 1.12
C PHE A 110 6.15 -9.02 2.16
N ILE A 111 7.21 -8.23 2.33
CA ILE A 111 8.20 -8.43 3.37
C ILE A 111 8.31 -7.12 4.13
N LEU A 112 7.89 -7.11 5.40
CA LEU A 112 7.91 -5.95 6.27
C LEU A 112 9.10 -6.02 7.23
N ALA A 113 9.92 -4.97 7.27
CA ALA A 113 10.90 -4.73 8.33
C ALA A 113 10.27 -3.80 9.37
N ASN A 114 10.03 -4.31 10.57
CA ASN A 114 9.42 -3.56 11.68
C ASN A 114 10.16 -3.84 13.00
N GLN A 115 9.78 -3.17 14.09
CA GLN A 115 10.47 -3.32 15.38
C GLN A 115 10.45 -4.75 15.94
N ASN A 116 9.52 -5.61 15.50
CA ASN A 116 9.43 -7.00 15.95
C ASN A 116 10.50 -7.90 15.32
N ASN A 117 10.82 -7.68 14.04
CA ASN A 117 11.78 -8.51 13.31
C ASN A 117 13.07 -7.77 12.92
N PHE A 118 13.16 -6.49 13.23
CA PHE A 118 14.36 -5.66 13.08
C PHE A 118 14.49 -4.72 14.30
N PRO A 119 15.02 -5.23 15.43
CA PRO A 119 14.96 -4.55 16.74
C PRO A 119 15.61 -3.16 16.78
N ILE A 120 16.54 -2.86 15.85
CA ILE A 120 17.13 -1.52 15.72
C ILE A 120 16.06 -0.44 15.47
N LEU A 121 14.89 -0.82 14.94
CA LEU A 121 13.75 0.08 14.70
C LEU A 121 12.93 0.43 15.95
N VAL A 122 13.18 -0.23 17.10
CA VAL A 122 12.47 0.09 18.35
C VAL A 122 12.64 1.58 18.69
N ASN A 123 11.51 2.27 18.82
CA ASN A 123 11.42 3.72 19.07
C ASN A 123 12.11 4.61 18.03
N GLN A 124 12.34 4.12 16.80
CA GLN A 124 12.84 4.95 15.69
C GLN A 124 11.72 5.60 14.87
N GLY A 125 10.47 5.17 15.07
CA GLY A 125 9.31 5.74 14.39
C GLY A 125 9.26 5.45 12.88
N ILE A 126 9.94 4.39 12.42
CA ILE A 126 9.96 4.02 11.00
C ILE A 126 9.93 2.50 10.81
N SER A 127 9.25 2.07 9.75
CA SER A 127 9.31 0.71 9.22
C SER A 127 9.17 0.75 7.70
N THR A 128 9.56 -0.32 7.03
CA THR A 128 9.53 -0.38 5.55
C THR A 128 9.15 -1.77 5.07
N ALA A 129 8.20 -1.85 4.13
CA ALA A 129 7.88 -3.05 3.41
C ALA A 129 8.33 -2.97 1.94
N ILE A 130 8.70 -4.12 1.39
CA ILE A 130 8.82 -4.31 -0.06
C ILE A 130 7.70 -5.25 -0.50
N GLY A 131 6.90 -4.80 -1.47
CA GLY A 131 5.82 -5.57 -2.07
C GLY A 131 6.17 -6.03 -3.47
N PHE A 132 5.83 -7.27 -3.77
CA PHE A 132 6.00 -7.90 -5.08
C PHE A 132 4.64 -8.44 -5.52
N LEU A 133 4.05 -7.85 -6.55
CA LEU A 133 2.74 -8.23 -7.08
C LEU A 133 2.91 -8.96 -8.40
N ASN A 134 2.20 -10.07 -8.56
CA ASN A 134 2.08 -10.77 -9.83
C ASN A 134 1.25 -9.95 -10.83
N PRO A 135 1.28 -10.31 -12.13
CA PRO A 135 0.35 -9.78 -13.11
C PRO A 135 -1.11 -9.87 -12.62
N CYS A 136 -1.90 -8.84 -12.90
CA CYS A 136 -3.33 -8.79 -12.57
C CYS A 136 -3.65 -9.06 -11.09
N SER A 137 -2.77 -8.68 -10.16
CA SER A 137 -2.95 -8.91 -8.72
C SER A 137 -3.08 -7.60 -7.95
N MET A 138 -3.79 -7.65 -6.83
CA MET A 138 -4.11 -6.48 -5.99
C MET A 138 -3.71 -6.73 -4.55
N ASN A 139 -3.06 -5.74 -3.94
CA ASN A 139 -3.08 -5.60 -2.49
C ASN A 139 -4.45 -5.01 -2.13
N SER A 140 -5.31 -5.87 -1.59
CA SER A 140 -6.72 -5.56 -1.32
C SER A 140 -6.88 -4.33 -0.42
N PRO A 141 -8.05 -3.65 -0.45
CA PRO A 141 -8.31 -2.54 0.44
C PRO A 141 -7.98 -2.84 1.91
N HIS A 142 -7.03 -2.09 2.46
CA HIS A 142 -6.53 -2.22 3.83
C HIS A 142 -6.28 -0.85 4.45
N THR A 143 -5.99 -0.84 5.75
CA THR A 143 -5.57 0.36 6.49
C THR A 143 -4.41 0.05 7.43
N HIS A 144 -3.60 1.07 7.68
CA HIS A 144 -2.53 1.08 8.68
C HIS A 144 -3.01 1.89 9.90
N PRO A 145 -3.44 1.25 11.01
CA PRO A 145 -4.03 1.94 12.15
C PRO A 145 -3.05 2.84 12.91
N ARG A 146 -1.74 2.68 12.68
CA ARG A 146 -0.68 3.40 13.41
C ARG A 146 0.31 4.12 12.51
N ALA A 147 0.08 4.18 11.19
CA ALA A 147 1.01 4.84 10.28
C ALA A 147 0.36 5.43 9.04
N THR A 148 0.91 6.56 8.61
CA THR A 148 0.88 7.01 7.21
C THR A 148 1.86 6.18 6.41
N GLU A 149 1.49 5.80 5.19
CA GLU A 149 2.36 5.11 4.24
C GLU A 149 2.84 6.06 3.14
N PHE A 150 4.14 6.03 2.87
CA PHE A 150 4.76 6.62 1.68
C PHE A 150 5.10 5.49 0.71
N PHE A 151 4.36 5.43 -0.40
CA PHE A 151 4.42 4.34 -1.38
C PHE A 151 5.22 4.77 -2.60
N THR A 152 6.28 4.05 -2.95
CA THR A 152 7.15 4.31 -4.10
C THR A 152 7.21 3.10 -5.01
N VAL A 153 6.93 3.28 -6.29
CA VAL A 153 7.04 2.21 -7.29
C VAL A 153 8.49 2.06 -7.70
N VAL A 154 8.96 0.82 -7.74
CA VAL A 154 10.33 0.49 -8.14
C VAL A 154 10.36 -0.11 -9.55
N GLN A 155 9.39 -0.98 -9.86
CA GLN A 155 9.26 -1.65 -11.14
C GLN A 155 7.79 -1.87 -11.48
N GLY A 156 7.46 -1.81 -12.77
CA GLY A 156 6.09 -1.96 -13.25
C GLY A 156 5.26 -0.71 -13.03
N LYS A 157 3.95 -0.86 -13.06
CA LYS A 157 2.99 0.23 -12.87
C LYS A 157 1.88 -0.22 -11.94
N PHE A 158 1.38 0.71 -11.15
CA PHE A 158 0.26 0.45 -10.24
C PHE A 158 -0.86 1.46 -10.49
N GLN A 159 -2.09 0.96 -10.45
CA GLN A 159 -3.22 1.81 -10.09
C GLN A 159 -3.33 1.82 -8.57
N THR A 160 -3.42 3.00 -7.97
CA THR A 160 -3.52 3.15 -6.52
C THR A 160 -4.71 4.04 -6.16
N GLY A 161 -5.22 3.87 -4.95
CA GLY A 161 -6.23 4.79 -4.44
C GLY A 161 -6.39 4.66 -2.95
N PHE A 162 -6.98 5.69 -2.35
CA PHE A 162 -7.32 5.74 -0.94
C PHE A 162 -8.65 6.46 -0.72
N MET A 163 -9.21 6.29 0.47
CA MET A 163 -10.47 6.87 0.90
C MET A 163 -10.18 7.91 1.98
N LEU A 164 -10.83 9.07 1.90
CA LEU A 164 -10.86 10.09 2.95
C LEU A 164 -12.10 9.94 3.85
N GLU A 165 -12.14 10.70 4.95
CA GLU A 165 -13.31 10.71 5.84
C GLU A 165 -14.56 11.38 5.24
N ASN A 166 -15.70 11.14 5.90
CA ASN A 166 -16.96 11.82 5.62
C ASN A 166 -16.76 13.34 5.60
N GLY A 167 -17.36 14.01 4.61
CA GLY A 167 -17.22 15.46 4.42
C GLY A 167 -16.33 15.83 3.24
N PHE A 168 -15.42 14.93 2.81
CA PHE A 168 -14.71 15.10 1.55
C PHE A 168 -15.69 15.08 0.37
N LEU A 169 -15.59 16.06 -0.53
CA LEU A 169 -16.52 16.28 -1.65
C LEU A 169 -18.01 16.46 -1.26
N ALA A 170 -18.32 16.80 0.00
CA ALA A 170 -19.72 16.96 0.45
C ALA A 170 -20.53 18.02 -0.33
N ASN A 171 -19.83 19.00 -0.92
CA ASN A 171 -20.43 20.08 -1.72
C ASN A 171 -20.21 19.90 -3.23
N ALA A 172 -19.82 18.71 -3.69
CA ALA A 172 -19.61 18.47 -5.11
C ALA A 172 -20.92 18.68 -5.89
N THR A 173 -20.89 19.60 -6.85
CA THR A 173 -22.05 19.96 -7.68
C THR A 173 -22.31 18.94 -8.80
N GLN A 174 -21.36 18.05 -9.07
CA GLN A 174 -21.42 16.97 -10.04
C GLN A 174 -20.53 15.80 -9.58
N GLY A 175 -20.95 14.56 -9.89
CA GLY A 175 -20.21 13.34 -9.58
C GLY A 175 -20.85 12.48 -8.48
N ARG A 176 -20.30 11.28 -8.27
CA ARG A 176 -20.73 10.38 -7.17
C ARG A 176 -20.24 10.93 -5.83
N GLN A 177 -21.07 10.83 -4.79
CA GLN A 177 -20.62 11.03 -3.41
C GLN A 177 -19.66 9.90 -3.06
N THR A 178 -18.37 10.13 -3.27
CA THR A 178 -17.29 9.21 -2.94
C THR A 178 -16.24 9.97 -2.16
N THR A 179 -15.63 9.30 -1.18
CA THR A 179 -14.44 9.81 -0.51
C THR A 179 -13.15 9.30 -1.16
N GLN A 180 -13.26 8.56 -2.26
CA GLN A 180 -12.14 7.95 -2.96
C GLN A 180 -11.35 8.97 -3.77
N VAL A 181 -10.03 8.93 -3.62
CA VAL A 181 -9.04 9.55 -4.49
C VAL A 181 -8.24 8.44 -5.16
N SER A 182 -8.05 8.52 -6.47
CA SER A 182 -7.33 7.48 -7.23
C SER A 182 -6.33 8.06 -8.23
N VAL A 183 -5.22 7.34 -8.38
CA VAL A 183 -4.20 7.57 -9.41
C VAL A 183 -4.27 6.35 -10.33
N GLN A 184 -4.61 6.59 -11.61
CA GLN A 184 -4.81 5.49 -12.57
C GLN A 184 -3.50 4.79 -12.93
N GLU A 185 -2.40 5.54 -13.01
CA GLU A 185 -1.09 5.00 -13.33
C GLU A 185 -0.02 5.70 -12.50
N LEU A 186 0.69 4.92 -11.68
CA LEU A 186 1.90 5.31 -10.96
C LEU A 186 3.03 4.37 -11.43
N GLY A 187 4.01 4.93 -12.11
CA GLY A 187 5.12 4.20 -12.75
C GLY A 187 6.41 4.22 -11.93
N PRO A 188 7.50 3.61 -12.44
CA PRO A 188 8.76 3.47 -11.72
C PRO A 188 9.34 4.81 -11.24
N PHE A 189 9.84 4.81 -10.00
CA PHE A 189 10.39 5.96 -9.28
C PHE A 189 9.41 7.11 -9.03
N GLN A 190 8.12 6.86 -9.21
CA GLN A 190 7.05 7.76 -8.76
C GLN A 190 6.50 7.28 -7.42
N ALA A 191 5.99 8.22 -6.62
CA ALA A 191 5.51 7.96 -5.29
C ALA A 191 4.16 8.62 -5.02
N THR A 192 3.43 8.07 -4.05
CA THR A 192 2.20 8.64 -3.49
C THR A 192 2.15 8.42 -1.98
N VAL A 193 1.13 8.95 -1.32
CA VAL A 193 0.94 8.85 0.13
C VAL A 193 -0.44 8.29 0.43
N PHE A 194 -0.51 7.40 1.42
CA PHE A 194 -1.76 6.95 2.03
C PHE A 194 -1.82 7.49 3.47
N PRO A 195 -2.76 8.40 3.77
CA PRO A 195 -2.90 8.98 5.11
C PRO A 195 -3.11 7.91 6.19
N LEU A 196 -2.65 8.19 7.42
CA LEU A 196 -2.86 7.31 8.57
C LEU A 196 -4.34 6.95 8.73
N GLY A 197 -4.63 5.65 8.87
CA GLY A 197 -5.99 5.15 9.03
C GLY A 197 -6.83 5.13 7.75
N SER A 198 -6.39 5.72 6.64
CA SER A 198 -7.13 5.69 5.37
C SER A 198 -7.21 4.26 4.81
N ILE A 199 -8.38 3.91 4.27
CA ILE A 199 -8.53 2.69 3.46
C ILE A 199 -7.84 2.94 2.13
N HIS A 200 -6.93 2.08 1.71
CA HIS A 200 -6.20 2.23 0.46
C HIS A 200 -5.87 0.87 -0.19
N TYR A 201 -5.51 0.90 -1.46
CA TYR A 201 -5.22 -0.29 -2.26
C TYR A 201 -4.14 -0.01 -3.30
N GLN A 202 -3.48 -1.08 -3.75
CA GLN A 202 -2.57 -1.04 -4.89
C GLN A 202 -2.89 -2.19 -5.83
N PHE A 203 -3.06 -1.89 -7.12
CA PHE A 203 -3.43 -2.85 -8.13
C PHE A 203 -2.41 -2.86 -9.26
N ASN A 204 -1.76 -4.01 -9.46
CA ASN A 204 -1.02 -4.28 -10.67
C ASN A 204 -2.00 -4.78 -11.75
N HIS A 205 -2.56 -3.87 -12.54
CA HIS A 205 -3.42 -4.23 -13.67
C HIS A 205 -2.62 -4.59 -14.94
N GLN A 206 -1.29 -4.67 -14.86
CA GLN A 206 -0.42 -4.99 -15.98
C GLN A 206 -0.25 -6.51 -16.14
N CYS A 207 0.26 -6.92 -17.30
CA CYS A 207 0.57 -8.31 -17.62
C CYS A 207 1.91 -8.78 -17.03
N GLU A 208 2.68 -7.86 -16.44
CA GLU A 208 4.01 -8.15 -15.89
C GLU A 208 4.07 -7.95 -14.38
N PRO A 209 4.99 -8.63 -13.66
CA PRO A 209 5.19 -8.42 -12.24
C PRO A 209 5.59 -6.97 -11.91
N ALA A 210 5.16 -6.50 -10.75
CA ALA A 210 5.45 -5.14 -10.29
C ALA A 210 6.00 -5.15 -8.84
N THR A 211 6.86 -4.19 -8.53
CA THR A 211 7.56 -4.08 -7.24
C THR A 211 7.43 -2.67 -6.69
N PHE A 212 7.19 -2.56 -5.39
CA PHE A 212 7.11 -1.27 -4.70
C PHE A 212 7.80 -1.31 -3.32
N ILE A 213 8.09 -0.12 -2.80
CA ILE A 213 8.54 0.11 -1.43
C ILE A 213 7.48 0.95 -0.71
N ALA A 214 7.04 0.49 0.45
CA ALA A 214 6.13 1.20 1.34
C ALA A 214 6.88 1.55 2.63
N THR A 215 7.03 2.84 2.93
CA THR A 215 7.67 3.32 4.15
C THR A 215 6.64 3.93 5.07
N PHE A 216 6.73 3.63 6.36
CA PHE A 216 5.73 4.00 7.35
C PHE A 216 6.35 4.90 8.41
N ASN A 217 5.63 5.92 8.86
CA ASN A 217 6.04 6.78 9.98
C ASN A 217 5.76 6.17 11.38
N SER A 218 5.83 4.83 11.48
CA SER A 218 5.79 4.07 12.72
C SER A 218 6.63 2.82 12.57
N ALA A 219 7.29 2.41 13.65
CA ALA A 219 8.04 1.16 13.70
C ALA A 219 7.13 -0.08 13.81
N ASP A 220 5.84 0.12 14.06
CA ASP A 220 4.79 -0.89 14.01
C ASP A 220 3.52 -0.27 13.37
N PRO A 221 3.39 -0.34 12.03
CA PRO A 221 2.30 0.33 11.32
C PRO A 221 0.94 -0.36 11.55
N GLY A 222 0.95 -1.66 11.83
CA GLY A 222 -0.22 -2.53 11.81
C GLY A 222 -0.83 -2.66 10.41
N THR A 223 -1.64 -3.68 10.16
CA THR A 223 -2.40 -3.81 8.91
C THR A 223 -3.76 -4.42 9.22
N SER A 224 -4.82 -3.83 8.69
CA SER A 224 -6.20 -4.30 8.85
C SER A 224 -6.84 -4.41 7.47
N GLN A 225 -7.24 -5.62 7.10
CA GLN A 225 -7.89 -5.90 5.81
C GLN A 225 -9.38 -5.56 5.90
N VAL A 226 -9.85 -4.62 5.08
CA VAL A 226 -11.18 -4.01 5.28
C VAL A 226 -12.30 -5.02 5.05
N ALA A 227 -12.31 -5.68 3.89
CA ALA A 227 -13.39 -6.60 3.53
C ALA A 227 -13.45 -7.80 4.49
N GLN A 228 -12.31 -8.42 4.75
CA GLN A 228 -12.20 -9.60 5.62
C GLN A 228 -12.65 -9.26 7.04
N ASN A 229 -12.15 -8.15 7.61
CA ASN A 229 -12.54 -7.77 8.96
C ASN A 229 -14.02 -7.38 9.04
N TYR A 230 -14.57 -6.77 8.00
CA TYR A 230 -16.00 -6.45 7.93
C TYR A 230 -16.87 -7.71 7.93
N PHE A 231 -16.58 -8.67 7.04
CA PHE A 231 -17.38 -9.89 6.92
C PHE A 231 -17.11 -10.92 8.04
N PHE A 232 -16.06 -10.74 8.84
CA PHE A 232 -15.83 -11.52 10.07
C PHE A 232 -16.53 -10.94 11.30
N LEU A 233 -17.23 -9.81 11.19
CA LEU A 233 -18.08 -9.30 12.26
C LEU A 233 -19.25 -10.27 12.54
N ASP A 234 -19.87 -10.09 13.71
CA ASP A 234 -21.12 -10.77 14.02
C ASP A 234 -22.15 -10.57 12.91
N SER A 235 -22.81 -11.66 12.50
CA SER A 235 -23.76 -11.63 11.38
C SER A 235 -24.89 -10.62 11.57
N GLY A 236 -25.31 -10.34 12.81
CA GLY A 236 -26.31 -9.32 13.11
C GLY A 236 -25.78 -7.91 12.80
N VAL A 237 -24.52 -7.63 13.11
CA VAL A 237 -23.87 -6.35 12.78
C VAL A 237 -23.74 -6.19 11.26
N VAL A 238 -23.28 -7.23 10.56
CA VAL A 238 -23.18 -7.22 9.09
C VAL A 238 -24.55 -7.00 8.47
N ASN A 239 -25.57 -7.74 8.90
CA ASN A 239 -26.93 -7.63 8.36
C ASN A 239 -27.55 -6.25 8.59
N ILE A 240 -27.38 -5.66 9.78
CA ILE A 240 -27.88 -4.30 10.05
C ILE A 240 -27.16 -3.27 9.18
N THR A 241 -25.86 -3.47 8.95
CA THR A 241 -25.05 -2.52 8.19
C THR A 241 -25.32 -2.62 6.69
N LEU A 242 -25.51 -3.82 6.16
CA LEU A 242 -25.85 -4.04 4.74
C LEU A 242 -27.34 -3.81 4.45
N GLY A 243 -28.23 -3.95 5.43
CA GLY A 243 -29.68 -3.89 5.19
C GLY A 243 -30.19 -5.13 4.43
N GLU A 244 -31.22 -4.95 3.61
CA GLU A 244 -31.87 -6.03 2.85
C GLU A 244 -31.13 -6.37 1.55
N ILE A 245 -29.87 -6.80 1.66
CA ILE A 245 -29.03 -7.11 0.49
C ILE A 245 -28.72 -8.60 0.44
N ASN A 246 -29.29 -9.28 -0.56
CA ASN A 246 -29.21 -10.74 -0.69
C ASN A 246 -28.05 -11.22 -1.59
N GLN A 247 -27.50 -10.36 -2.45
CA GLN A 247 -26.39 -10.70 -3.35
C GLN A 247 -25.57 -9.48 -3.76
N ILE A 248 -24.24 -9.58 -3.68
CA ILE A 248 -23.28 -8.59 -4.18
C ILE A 248 -22.28 -9.32 -5.06
N ASP A 249 -22.09 -8.85 -6.28
CA ASP A 249 -21.05 -9.32 -7.18
C ASP A 249 -20.51 -8.17 -8.06
N GLY A 250 -19.52 -8.47 -8.90
CA GLY A 250 -18.88 -7.46 -9.74
C GLY A 250 -19.81 -6.74 -10.72
N THR A 251 -20.97 -7.32 -11.04
CA THR A 251 -21.92 -6.77 -12.02
C THR A 251 -22.92 -5.79 -11.40
N ASN A 252 -23.13 -5.84 -10.08
CA ASN A 252 -24.13 -5.04 -9.40
C ASN A 252 -23.56 -4.02 -8.38
N ILE A 253 -22.24 -3.84 -8.31
CA ILE A 253 -21.56 -2.94 -7.35
C ILE A 253 -22.18 -1.53 -7.36
N GLU A 254 -22.52 -0.99 -8.53
CA GLU A 254 -23.06 0.38 -8.61
C GLU A 254 -24.47 0.50 -8.08
N GLN A 255 -25.30 -0.52 -8.29
CA GLN A 255 -26.62 -0.60 -7.67
C GLN A 255 -26.48 -0.74 -6.15
N PHE A 256 -25.62 -1.66 -5.70
CA PHE A 256 -25.35 -1.90 -4.29
C PHE A 256 -24.91 -0.63 -3.55
N ARG A 257 -24.02 0.18 -4.14
CA ARG A 257 -23.57 1.45 -3.54
C ARG A 257 -24.73 2.41 -3.21
N THR A 258 -25.78 2.42 -4.03
CA THR A 258 -26.97 3.27 -3.79
C THR A 258 -27.89 2.72 -2.72
N SER A 259 -27.78 1.43 -2.41
CA SER A 259 -28.57 0.74 -1.39
C SER A 259 -27.93 0.78 0.00
N LEU A 260 -26.65 1.21 0.10
CA LEU A 260 -25.98 1.35 1.38
C LEU A 260 -26.72 2.36 2.27
N PRO A 261 -27.09 1.98 3.50
CA PRO A 261 -27.70 2.92 4.43
C PRO A 261 -26.81 4.12 4.75
N ALA A 262 -27.42 5.19 5.28
CA ALA A 262 -26.66 6.32 5.81
C ALA A 262 -25.68 5.85 6.91
N ASN A 263 -24.59 6.59 7.08
CA ASN A 263 -23.54 6.33 8.08
C ASN A 263 -24.07 6.23 9.54
N LEU A 264 -25.24 6.81 9.81
CA LEU A 264 -26.02 6.58 11.02
C LEU A 264 -27.26 5.77 10.65
N VAL A 265 -27.20 4.48 10.96
CA VAL A 265 -28.30 3.53 10.73
C VAL A 265 -29.15 3.39 11.97
N GLN A 266 -30.47 3.51 11.79
CA GLN A 266 -31.43 3.09 12.79
C GLN A 266 -31.58 1.57 12.72
N ALA A 267 -31.71 0.92 13.87
CA ALA A 267 -31.75 -0.53 13.95
C ALA A 267 -32.91 -1.11 13.12
N VAL A 268 -32.63 -2.22 12.44
CA VAL A 268 -33.61 -2.98 11.64
C VAL A 268 -34.81 -3.45 12.46
N ASP A 269 -35.90 -3.76 11.76
CA ASP A 269 -37.21 -4.14 12.30
C ASP A 269 -37.17 -5.17 13.45
N SER A 270 -36.23 -6.12 13.43
CA SER A 270 -36.07 -7.11 14.50
C SER A 270 -35.64 -6.50 15.84
N CYS A 271 -34.83 -5.43 15.82
CA CYS A 271 -34.45 -4.68 17.01
C CYS A 271 -35.60 -3.78 17.49
N LEU A 272 -36.27 -3.09 16.57
CA LEU A 272 -37.42 -2.24 16.90
C LEU A 272 -38.57 -3.05 17.52
N ALA A 273 -38.85 -4.24 16.98
CA ALA A 273 -39.86 -5.16 17.52
C ALA A 273 -39.47 -5.69 18.91
N LYS A 274 -38.22 -6.10 19.09
CA LYS A 274 -37.72 -6.58 20.40
C LYS A 274 -37.81 -5.50 21.49
N CYS A 275 -37.61 -4.23 21.13
CA CYS A 275 -37.56 -3.12 22.08
C CYS A 275 -38.89 -2.37 22.24
N GLY A 276 -39.97 -2.79 21.55
CA GLY A 276 -41.25 -2.08 21.58
C GLY A 276 -41.20 -0.69 20.95
N LEU A 277 -40.26 -0.45 20.03
CA LEU A 277 -40.01 0.83 19.35
C LEU A 277 -40.54 0.83 17.91
N GLU A 278 -41.60 0.06 17.66
CA GLU A 278 -42.19 -0.13 16.32
C GLU A 278 -42.74 1.16 15.72
N ASN A 279 -43.06 2.15 16.56
CA ASN A 279 -43.49 3.49 16.18
C ASN A 279 -42.37 4.36 15.55
N MET A 280 -41.12 3.89 15.59
CA MET A 280 -39.97 4.60 15.02
C MET A 280 -39.60 4.13 13.60
N LYS A 281 -40.39 3.24 12.96
CA LYS A 281 -40.25 2.89 11.54
C LYS A 281 -40.59 4.12 10.68
N LYS A 282 -39.61 4.69 10.00
CA LYS A 282 -39.78 5.77 9.00
C LYS A 282 -39.59 5.22 7.60
#